data_AF-A0A2W0BXF6-F1
#
_entry.id   AF-A0A2W0BXF6-F1
#
_cell.length_a   1.000
_cell.length_b   1.000
_cell.length_c   1.000
_cell.angle_alpha   90.00
_cell.angle_beta   90.00
_cell.angle_gamma   90.00
#
_symmetry.space_group_name_H-M   'P 1'
#
loop_
_entity.id
_entity.type
_entity.pdbx_description
1 polymer ?
#
loop_
_entity_poly.entity_id
_entity_poly.type
_entity_poly.pdbx_seq_one_letter_code
_entity_poly.pdbx_strand_id
1 'polypeptide(L)'
;MFRQKEQPQHGYSILKGVEEMSERRVRLSTGTLYGALRRLLDYGWITRHSADDKARGRQDYRLTARGRKILQQEIARLKQLTRLAGLRVIATEQQT
;
A
#
# COMPACT_ATOMS: atom_id res chain seq x y z
N MET A 1 -0.74 -2.42 18.45
CA MET A 1 0.69 -2.02 18.43
C MET A 1 1.19 -2.04 16.98
N PHE A 2 1.29 -0.88 16.33
CA PHE A 2 1.80 -0.75 14.96
C PHE A 2 3.31 -0.56 15.01
N ARG A 3 4.09 -1.63 14.79
CA ARG A 3 5.53 -1.47 14.54
C ARG A 3 5.69 -1.26 13.04
N GLN A 4 5.84 -0.01 12.61
CA GLN A 4 6.45 0.30 11.31
C GLN A 4 7.82 -0.36 11.30
N LYS A 5 7.93 -1.57 10.73
CA LYS A 5 9.22 -2.08 10.31
C LYS A 5 9.55 -1.34 9.03
N GLU A 6 10.41 -0.34 9.14
CA GLU A 6 11.13 0.28 8.01
C GLU A 6 12.14 -0.71 7.40
N GLN A 7 11.74 -1.98 7.27
CA GLN A 7 12.55 -3.01 6.65
C GLN A 7 12.20 -3.06 5.16
N PRO A 8 13.21 -3.14 4.29
CA PRO A 8 12.99 -3.29 2.86
C PRO A 8 12.02 -4.45 2.59
N GLN A 9 10.90 -4.19 1.89
CA GLN A 9 9.94 -5.24 1.54
C GLN A 9 10.15 -5.68 0.10
N HIS A 10 10.42 -6.98 -0.07
CA HIS A 10 10.56 -7.63 -1.37
C HIS A 10 9.21 -7.65 -2.10
N GLY A 11 9.20 -7.61 -3.44
CA GLY A 11 7.95 -7.66 -4.23
C GLY A 11 7.01 -8.81 -3.83
N TYR A 12 7.54 -10.03 -3.66
CA TYR A 12 6.73 -11.16 -3.17
C TYR A 12 6.26 -10.99 -1.71
N SER A 13 7.09 -10.40 -0.85
CA SER A 13 6.71 -10.09 0.54
C SER A 13 5.60 -9.05 0.60
N ILE A 14 5.58 -8.08 -0.32
CA ILE A 14 4.49 -7.10 -0.44
C ILE A 14 3.19 -7.82 -0.84
N LEU A 15 3.26 -8.75 -1.80
CA LEU A 15 2.09 -9.53 -2.24
C LEU A 15 1.46 -10.30 -1.08
N LYS A 16 2.27 -11.09 -0.36
CA LYS A 16 1.81 -11.84 0.83
C LYS A 16 1.32 -10.91 1.93
N GLY A 17 2.04 -9.83 2.20
CA GLY A 17 1.65 -8.86 3.22
C GLY A 17 0.28 -8.25 2.96
N VAL A 18 -0.03 -7.87 1.71
CA VAL A 18 -1.36 -7.36 1.33
C VAL A 18 -2.43 -8.43 1.50
N GLU A 19 -2.17 -9.67 1.10
CA GLU A 19 -3.13 -10.77 1.27
C GLU A 19 -3.42 -11.02 2.76
N GLU A 20 -2.38 -11.09 3.59
CA GLU A 20 -2.52 -11.33 5.03
C GLU A 20 -3.23 -10.16 5.73
N MET A 21 -2.83 -8.91 5.46
CA MET A 21 -3.43 -7.72 6.06
C MET A 21 -4.88 -7.49 5.66
N SER A 22 -5.28 -7.98 4.49
CA SER A 22 -6.65 -7.90 4.01
C SER A 22 -7.53 -9.06 4.47
N GLU A 23 -7.03 -9.96 5.32
CA GLU A 23 -7.71 -11.20 5.71
C GLU A 23 -8.10 -12.03 4.47
N ARG A 24 -7.19 -12.09 3.49
CA ARG A 24 -7.36 -12.75 2.19
C ARG A 24 -8.44 -12.15 1.28
N ARG A 25 -9.01 -11.00 1.62
CA ARG A 25 -9.99 -10.30 0.76
C ARG A 25 -9.35 -9.67 -0.48
N VAL A 26 -8.06 -9.35 -0.42
CA VAL A 26 -7.31 -8.78 -1.53
C VAL A 26 -6.19 -9.72 -1.94
N ARG A 27 -6.28 -10.24 -3.18
CA ARG A 27 -5.22 -11.03 -3.81
C ARG A 27 -4.72 -10.32 -5.06
N LEU A 28 -3.51 -9.80 -5.00
CA LEU A 28 -2.88 -9.14 -6.14
C LEU A 28 -2.18 -10.17 -7.03
N SER A 29 -2.37 -10.08 -8.35
CA SER A 29 -1.50 -10.81 -9.28
C SER A 29 -0.12 -10.18 -9.32
N THR A 30 0.89 -10.95 -9.72
CA THR A 30 2.26 -10.44 -9.92
C THR A 30 2.30 -9.28 -10.92
N GLY A 31 1.56 -9.40 -12.04
CA GLY A 31 1.45 -8.34 -13.05
C GLY A 31 0.87 -7.04 -12.48
N THR A 32 -0.20 -7.12 -11.70
CA THR A 32 -0.81 -5.94 -11.05
C THR A 32 0.13 -5.29 -10.07
N LEU A 33 0.83 -6.09 -9.24
CA LEU A 33 1.77 -5.57 -8.26
C LEU A 33 2.96 -4.87 -8.94
N TYR A 34 3.63 -5.53 -9.89
CA TYR A 34 4.79 -4.94 -10.55
C TYR A 34 4.42 -3.73 -11.40
N GLY A 35 3.24 -3.72 -12.02
CA GLY A 35 2.69 -2.54 -12.70
C GLY A 35 2.43 -1.37 -11.74
N ALA A 36 1.93 -1.65 -10.52
CA ALA A 36 1.77 -0.63 -9.48
C ALA A 36 3.12 -0.11 -8.97
N LEU A 37 4.07 -1.00 -8.66
CA LEU A 37 5.41 -0.63 -8.21
C LEU A 37 6.17 0.20 -9.24
N ARG A 38 6.05 -0.14 -10.54
CA ARG A 38 6.63 0.65 -11.63
C ARG A 38 6.07 2.08 -11.64
N ARG A 39 4.75 2.24 -11.58
CA ARG A 39 4.12 3.58 -11.52
C ARG A 39 4.56 4.37 -10.29
N LEU A 40 4.64 3.72 -9.13
CA LEU A 40 5.10 4.36 -7.89
C LEU A 40 6.58 4.81 -7.96
N LEU A 41 7.42 4.07 -8.69
CA LEU A 41 8.79 4.49 -9.01
C LEU A 41 8.81 5.66 -9.98
N ASP A 42 8.03 5.58 -11.06
CA ASP A 42 7.95 6.62 -12.09
C ASP A 42 7.46 7.96 -11.49
N TYR A 43 6.56 7.90 -10.50
CA TYR A 43 6.12 9.07 -9.74
C TYR A 43 7.12 9.55 -8.68
N GLY A 44 8.19 8.81 -8.43
CA GLY A 44 9.18 9.09 -7.38
C GLY A 44 8.62 8.95 -5.96
N TRP A 45 7.57 8.16 -5.76
CA TRP A 45 6.97 7.93 -4.44
C TRP A 45 7.69 6.81 -3.69
N ILE A 46 8.28 5.87 -4.41
CA ILE A 46 9.17 4.86 -3.86
C ILE A 46 10.53 4.91 -4.57
N THR A 47 11.54 4.31 -3.95
CA THR A 47 12.86 4.07 -4.52
C THR A 47 13.26 2.60 -4.35
N ARG A 48 14.12 2.11 -5.24
CA ARG A 48 14.73 0.79 -5.16
C ARG A 48 15.90 0.87 -4.17
N HIS A 49 15.97 -0.08 -3.24
CA HIS A 49 17.07 -0.25 -2.31
C HIS A 49 17.68 -1.63 -2.56
N SER A 50 18.87 -1.68 -3.16
CA SER A 50 19.62 -2.91 -3.33
C SER A 50 20.54 -3.09 -2.13
N ALA A 51 20.32 -4.12 -1.31
CA ALA A 51 21.22 -4.42 -0.21
C ALA A 51 22.48 -5.20 -0.65
N ASP A 52 22.51 -5.77 -1.85
CA ASP A 52 23.69 -6.50 -2.32
C ASP A 52 23.65 -6.75 -3.85
N ASP A 53 24.74 -6.46 -4.56
CA ASP A 53 24.88 -6.65 -6.02
C ASP A 53 24.84 -8.14 -6.44
N LYS A 54 24.98 -9.05 -5.48
CA LYS A 54 24.98 -10.50 -5.74
C LYS A 54 23.58 -11.13 -5.85
N ALA A 55 22.52 -10.41 -5.48
CA ALA A 55 21.17 -10.93 -5.51
C ALA A 55 20.41 -10.45 -6.76
N ARG A 56 20.81 -10.95 -7.94
CA ARG A 56 20.04 -10.77 -9.19
C ARG A 56 18.58 -11.20 -8.94
N GLY A 57 17.69 -10.23 -8.76
CA GLY A 57 16.26 -10.44 -8.55
C GLY A 57 15.69 -10.01 -7.18
N ARG A 58 16.52 -9.63 -6.20
CA ARG A 58 16.04 -9.11 -4.90
C ARG A 58 16.05 -7.59 -4.89
N GLN A 59 14.93 -7.02 -5.32
CA GLN A 59 14.73 -5.58 -5.36
C GLN A 59 13.84 -5.18 -4.20
N ASP A 60 14.39 -4.45 -3.24
CA ASP A 60 13.61 -3.93 -2.14
C ASP A 60 13.10 -2.53 -2.45
N TYR A 61 11.93 -2.18 -1.90
CA TYR A 61 11.31 -0.88 -2.12
C TYR A 61 11.20 -0.10 -0.81
N ARG A 62 11.43 1.21 -0.88
CA ARG A 62 11.25 2.14 0.24
C ARG A 62 10.49 3.38 -0.20
N LEU A 63 9.65 3.93 0.68
CA LEU A 63 9.00 5.21 0.46
C LEU A 63 10.03 6.35 0.44
N THR A 64 9.88 7.27 -0.50
CA THR A 64 10.59 8.55 -0.48
C THR A 64 9.90 9.52 0.51
N ALA A 65 10.55 10.65 0.82
CA ALA A 65 9.90 11.70 1.62
C ALA A 65 8.61 12.21 0.96
N ARG A 66 8.62 12.35 -0.38
CA ARG A 66 7.43 12.70 -1.17
C ARG A 66 6.36 11.62 -1.07
N GLY A 67 6.73 10.35 -1.25
CA GLY A 67 5.80 9.22 -1.15
C GLY A 67 5.13 9.13 0.22
N ARG A 68 5.86 9.40 1.31
CA ARG A 68 5.29 9.46 2.67
C ARG A 68 4.19 10.53 2.79
N LYS A 69 4.42 11.73 2.25
CA LYS A 69 3.41 12.81 2.26
C LYS A 69 2.16 12.43 1.47
N ILE A 70 2.33 11.87 0.27
CA ILE A 70 1.21 11.42 -0.57
C ILE A 70 0.42 10.31 0.12
N LEU A 71 1.11 9.34 0.73
CA LEU A 71 0.45 8.26 1.46
C LEU A 71 -0.39 8.78 2.63
N GLN A 72 0.11 9.77 3.37
CA GLN A 72 -0.64 10.40 4.46
C GLN A 72 -1.92 11.09 3.96
N GLN A 73 -1.83 11.81 2.85
CA GLN A 73 -3.00 12.46 2.23
C GLN A 73 -4.03 11.42 1.76
N GLU A 74 -3.59 10.33 1.14
CA GLU A 74 -4.50 9.29 0.65
C GLU A 74 -5.20 8.56 1.80
N ILE A 75 -4.49 8.29 2.90
CA ILE A 75 -5.09 7.72 4.11
C ILE A 75 -6.16 8.67 4.67
N ALA A 76 -5.89 9.98 4.73
CA ALA A 76 -6.87 10.96 5.20
C ALA A 76 -8.12 11.00 4.31
N ARG A 77 -7.92 10.98 2.98
CA ARG A 77 -9.00 10.96 1.98
C ARG A 77 -9.88 9.71 2.12
N LEU A 78 -9.28 8.53 2.25
CA LEU A 78 -10.01 7.27 2.42
C LEU A 78 -10.79 7.24 3.73
N LYS A 79 -10.21 7.70 4.84
CA LYS A 79 -10.92 7.82 6.13
C LYS A 79 -12.14 8.73 6.02
N GLN A 80 -12.00 9.87 5.35
CA GLN A 80 -13.11 10.79 5.13
C GLN A 80 -14.22 10.12 4.30
N LEU A 81 -13.87 9.40 3.24
CA LEU A 81 -14.85 8.68 2.41
C LEU A 81 -15.59 7.60 3.21
N THR A 82 -14.90 6.79 4.01
CA THR A 82 -15.53 5.78 4.85
C THR A 82 -16.46 6.42 5.89
N ARG A 83 -16.05 7.55 6.50
CA ARG A 83 -16.90 8.30 7.44
C ARG A 83 -18.18 8.78 6.77
N LEU A 84 -18.08 9.40 5.59
CA LEU A 84 -19.23 9.89 4.85
C LEU A 84 -20.17 8.75 4.40
N ALA A 85 -19.61 7.63 3.96
CA ALA A 85 -20.38 6.44 3.61
C ALA A 85 -21.15 5.89 4.82
N GLY A 86 -20.50 5.77 5.98
CA GLY A 86 -21.15 5.31 7.21
C GLY A 86 -22.33 6.20 7.65
N LEU A 87 -22.17 7.53 7.57
CA LEU A 87 -23.26 8.47 7.88
C LEU A 87 -24.48 8.27 6.96
N ARG A 88 -24.26 7.97 5.68
CA ARG A 88 -25.34 7.73 4.72
C ARG A 88 -26.05 6.40 4.95
N VAL A 89 -25.30 5.33 5.26
CA VAL A 89 -25.87 4.01 5.55
C VAL A 89 -26.80 4.06 6.77
N ILE A 90 -26.36 4.74 7.84
CA ILE A 90 -27.17 4.90 9.06
C ILE A 90 -28.44 5.73 8.78
N ALA A 91 -28.33 6.78 7.95
CA ALA A 91 -29.49 7.61 7.59
C ALA A 91 -30.56 6.83 6.80
N THR A 92 -30.16 5.85 5.97
CA THR A 92 -31.10 4.98 5.25
C THR A 92 -31.77 3.92 6.12
N GLU A 93 -31.15 3.50 7.24
CA GLU A 93 -31.73 2.53 8.18
C GLU A 93 -32.76 3.15 9.15
N GLN A 94 -32.81 4.48 9.26
CA GLN A 94 -33.75 5.21 10.13
C GLN A 94 -35.05 5.64 9.41
N GLN A 95 -35.23 5.20 8.15
CA GLN A 95 -36.34 5.59 7.28
C GLN A 95 -37.19 4.41 6.78
N THR A 96 -37.01 3.21 7.35
CA THR A 96 -37.88 2.04 7.15
C THR A 96 -38.51 1.67 8.48
#